data_AF-A0ABD2KET0-F1
#
_entry.id   AF-A0ABD2KET0-F1
#
_cell.length_a   1.000
_cell.length_b   1.000
_cell.length_c   1.000
_cell.angle_alpha   90.00
_cell.angle_beta   90.00
_cell.angle_gamma   90.00
#
_symmetry.space_group_name_H-M   'P 1'
#
loop_
_entity.id
_entity.type
_entity.pdbx_description
1 polymer ?
#
loop_
_entity_poly.entity_id
_entity_poly.type
_entity_poly.pdbx_seq_one_letter_code
_entity_poly.pdbx_strand_id
1 'polypeptide(L)'
;MERTAQKGATTEATNEQNWDKMTTNQMMEKKSLEKQRQKDENGDKLVRTDDQPEGINDQPERTTDQTGGTNDQSSSPTISHEKCVRFGTSANNASGTARISLFSDNDYARYIHQGQIQVPIGFYNGVWQQVLSLVRQYVQHYKRLLMWSGPVWDRDNDGLADPPDTAATAADGADPPPPSHVFLILVRCPGTEQWDARGRWCSQPENTTTLSFVLPLVERDLNCLFPVEYIFRHTARIRDIELLTGNEWFTDREIYPLELALQLRTYINEQLWQLELTK
;
A
#
# COMPACT_ATOMS: atom_id res chain seq x y z
N MET A 1 -24.54 33.58 -71.64
CA MET A 1 -23.18 33.84 -71.11
C MET A 1 -23.39 34.42 -69.73
N GLU A 2 -23.02 33.86 -68.60
CA GLU A 2 -22.17 32.73 -68.23
C GLU A 2 -22.66 32.21 -66.85
N ARG A 3 -22.52 30.91 -66.63
CA ARG A 3 -22.64 30.29 -65.31
C ARG A 3 -21.33 30.50 -64.56
N THR A 4 -21.39 30.86 -63.28
CA THR A 4 -20.41 30.33 -62.31
C THR A 4 -21.01 30.22 -60.92
N ALA A 5 -21.04 28.99 -60.43
CA ALA A 5 -21.31 28.63 -59.04
C ALA A 5 -20.10 28.98 -58.17
N GLN A 6 -20.35 29.42 -56.94
CA GLN A 6 -19.30 29.46 -55.92
C GLN A 6 -19.77 28.75 -54.65
N LYS A 7 -19.04 27.68 -54.36
CA LYS A 7 -19.16 26.75 -53.24
C LYS A 7 -18.95 27.47 -51.91
N GLY A 8 -19.73 27.09 -50.91
CA GLY A 8 -19.44 27.42 -49.52
C GLY A 8 -18.11 26.81 -49.08
N ALA A 9 -17.23 27.66 -48.56
CA ALA A 9 -16.03 27.25 -47.84
C ALA A 9 -16.37 27.26 -46.34
N THR A 10 -16.37 26.08 -45.75
CA THR A 10 -16.28 25.87 -44.30
C THR A 10 -14.92 26.36 -43.83
N THR A 11 -14.88 27.45 -43.07
CA THR A 11 -13.68 27.88 -42.35
C THR A 11 -13.53 27.04 -41.09
N GLU A 12 -12.69 26.01 -41.15
CA GLU A 12 -12.04 25.44 -39.97
C GLU A 12 -11.14 26.51 -39.35
N ALA A 13 -11.55 27.05 -38.20
CA ALA A 13 -10.72 27.92 -37.40
C ALA A 13 -9.64 27.08 -36.71
N THR A 14 -8.43 27.11 -37.24
CA THR A 14 -7.22 26.69 -36.53
C THR A 14 -7.02 27.60 -35.31
N ASN A 15 -7.25 27.03 -34.13
CA ASN A 15 -7.10 27.72 -32.85
C ASN A 15 -5.61 27.70 -32.44
N GLU A 16 -4.78 28.54 -33.06
CA GLU A 16 -3.41 28.79 -32.58
C GLU A 16 -3.48 29.63 -31.30
N GLN A 17 -3.48 28.94 -30.16
CA GLN A 17 -3.40 29.58 -28.85
C GLN A 17 -1.98 30.07 -28.58
N ASN A 18 -1.84 31.40 -28.46
CA ASN A 18 -0.60 32.10 -28.16
C ASN A 18 -0.05 31.71 -26.77
N TRP A 19 1.10 31.03 -26.75
CA TRP A 19 1.76 30.50 -25.55
C TRP A 19 2.33 31.59 -24.63
N ASP A 20 2.57 32.80 -25.14
CA ASP A 20 3.26 33.87 -24.41
C ASP A 20 2.40 34.57 -23.35
N LYS A 21 1.10 34.24 -23.29
CA LYS A 21 0.14 34.82 -22.32
C LYS A 21 -0.34 33.85 -21.24
N MET A 22 0.18 32.62 -21.21
CA MET A 22 -0.23 31.62 -20.21
C MET A 22 0.59 31.71 -18.93
N THR A 23 -0.07 31.59 -17.78
CA THR A 23 0.61 31.44 -16.49
C THR A 23 1.28 30.06 -16.40
N THR A 24 2.27 29.89 -15.53
CA THR A 24 3.02 28.63 -15.36
C THR A 24 2.12 27.43 -15.06
N ASN A 25 1.05 27.62 -14.27
CA ASN A 25 0.09 26.56 -13.95
C ASN A 25 -0.74 26.15 -15.18
N GLN A 26 -1.17 27.10 -16.00
CA GLN A 26 -1.91 26.82 -17.25
C GLN A 26 -1.02 26.11 -18.28
N MET A 27 0.27 26.44 -18.33
CA MET A 27 1.23 25.74 -19.19
C MET A 27 1.44 24.29 -18.76
N MET A 28 1.47 24.00 -17.46
CA MET A 28 1.61 22.64 -16.94
C MET A 28 0.36 21.78 -17.21
N GLU A 29 -0.82 22.35 -17.01
CA GLU A 29 -2.10 21.67 -17.25
C GLU A 29 -2.27 21.30 -18.74
N LYS A 30 -1.92 22.24 -19.64
CA LYS A 30 -1.95 21.99 -21.08
C LYS A 30 -0.92 20.95 -21.53
N LYS A 31 0.30 20.96 -20.98
CA LYS A 31 1.32 19.91 -21.23
C LYS A 31 0.87 18.54 -20.73
N SER A 32 0.12 18.48 -19.63
CA SER A 32 -0.46 17.23 -19.12
C SER A 32 -1.52 16.66 -20.07
N LEU A 33 -2.39 17.53 -20.60
CA LEU A 33 -3.43 17.13 -21.56
C LEU A 33 -2.86 16.67 -22.90
N GLU A 34 -1.80 17.32 -23.42
CA GLU A 34 -1.10 16.92 -24.64
C GLU A 34 -0.47 15.52 -24.50
N LYS A 35 0.11 15.24 -23.32
CA LYS A 35 0.74 13.96 -22.99
C LYS A 35 -0.29 12.84 -22.81
N GLN A 36 -1.51 13.17 -22.39
CA GLN A 36 -2.64 12.24 -22.33
C GLN A 36 -3.10 11.88 -23.76
N ARG A 37 -3.27 12.87 -24.64
CA ARG A 37 -3.67 12.66 -26.05
C ARG A 37 -2.70 11.78 -26.83
N GLN A 38 -1.39 11.97 -26.65
CA GLN A 38 -0.38 11.12 -27.30
C GLN A 38 -0.38 9.67 -26.80
N LYS A 39 -0.90 9.44 -25.59
CA LYS A 39 -1.00 8.09 -25.00
C LYS A 39 -2.20 7.34 -25.58
N ASP A 40 -3.29 8.05 -25.84
CA ASP A 40 -4.51 7.50 -26.43
C ASP A 40 -4.30 7.18 -27.93
N GLU A 41 -3.58 8.04 -28.67
CA GLU A 41 -3.21 7.79 -30.08
C GLU A 41 -2.26 6.60 -30.27
N ASN A 42 -1.45 6.25 -29.25
CA ASN A 42 -0.57 5.07 -29.28
C ASN A 42 -1.24 3.79 -28.76
N GLY A 43 -2.36 3.88 -28.04
CA GLY A 43 -3.12 2.74 -27.54
C GLY A 43 -3.92 2.00 -28.62
N ASP A 44 -4.35 2.71 -29.66
CA ASP A 44 -5.19 2.17 -30.74
C ASP A 44 -4.42 1.38 -31.83
N LYS A 45 -3.10 1.21 -31.70
CA LYS A 45 -2.26 0.46 -32.66
C LYS A 45 -1.96 -0.99 -32.28
N LEU A 46 -2.50 -1.52 -31.18
CA LEU A 46 -2.22 -2.87 -30.69
C LEU A 46 -3.48 -3.74 -30.54
N VAL A 47 -4.32 -3.80 -31.58
CA VAL A 47 -5.29 -4.90 -31.75
C VAL A 47 -5.43 -5.21 -33.24
N ARG A 48 -4.76 -6.26 -33.71
CA ARG A 48 -5.15 -7.12 -34.85
C ARG A 48 -4.11 -8.19 -35.13
N THR A 49 -4.54 -9.46 -35.03
CA THR A 49 -4.05 -10.73 -35.61
C THR A 49 -4.35 -11.84 -34.59
N ASP A 50 -4.96 -12.99 -34.86
CA ASP A 50 -5.73 -13.56 -35.96
C ASP A 50 -6.60 -14.67 -35.33
N ASP A 51 -7.84 -14.83 -35.78
CA ASP A 51 -8.73 -15.94 -35.43
C ASP A 51 -8.51 -17.13 -36.39
N GLN A 52 -8.37 -18.35 -35.87
CA GLN A 52 -8.93 -19.55 -36.51
C GLN A 52 -9.14 -20.70 -35.51
N PRO A 53 -10.22 -21.51 -35.62
CA PRO A 53 -10.62 -22.47 -34.60
C PRO A 53 -10.30 -23.92 -34.97
N GLU A 54 -9.93 -24.75 -33.98
CA GLU A 54 -9.91 -26.21 -34.13
C GLU A 54 -11.00 -26.88 -33.27
N GLY A 55 -11.94 -27.52 -33.97
CA GLY A 55 -12.31 -28.93 -33.81
C GLY A 55 -12.71 -29.46 -32.43
N ILE A 56 -14.02 -29.59 -32.22
CA ILE A 56 -14.62 -30.49 -31.23
C ILE A 56 -14.47 -31.94 -31.74
N ASN A 57 -14.02 -32.86 -30.88
CA ASN A 57 -14.24 -34.29 -31.07
C ASN A 57 -14.57 -34.97 -29.73
N ASP A 58 -15.80 -35.46 -29.63
CA ASP A 58 -16.30 -36.34 -28.58
C ASP A 58 -15.79 -37.77 -28.81
N GLN A 59 -15.31 -38.46 -27.76
CA GLN A 59 -15.81 -39.76 -27.30
C GLN A 59 -15.06 -40.30 -26.05
N PRO A 60 -15.67 -41.23 -25.28
CA PRO A 60 -15.23 -41.59 -23.92
C PRO A 60 -14.59 -42.99 -23.83
N GLU A 61 -13.56 -43.15 -23.00
CA GLU A 61 -13.06 -44.47 -22.54
C GLU A 61 -12.80 -44.41 -21.03
N ARG A 62 -13.68 -45.02 -20.22
CA ARG A 62 -13.77 -46.44 -19.81
C ARG A 62 -12.77 -46.80 -18.71
N THR A 63 -13.38 -47.06 -17.55
CA THR A 63 -12.85 -47.63 -16.32
C THR A 63 -12.15 -48.97 -16.50
N THR A 64 -11.09 -49.20 -15.72
CA THR A 64 -10.77 -50.53 -15.17
C THR A 64 -10.30 -50.38 -13.72
N ASP A 65 -11.14 -50.85 -12.81
CA ASP A 65 -10.77 -51.31 -11.47
C ASP A 65 -10.11 -52.68 -11.58
N GLN A 66 -9.06 -52.93 -10.79
CA GLN A 66 -8.76 -54.26 -10.25
C GLN A 66 -7.76 -54.19 -9.07
N THR A 67 -8.36 -54.21 -7.87
CA THR A 67 -8.02 -54.98 -6.65
C THR A 67 -6.61 -55.51 -6.39
N GLY A 68 -6.11 -55.21 -5.17
CA GLY A 68 -5.68 -56.23 -4.21
C GLY A 68 -4.22 -56.21 -3.76
N GLY A 69 -3.97 -55.89 -2.49
CA GLY A 69 -2.67 -56.11 -1.85
C GLY A 69 -2.54 -55.48 -0.47
N THR A 70 -2.83 -56.26 0.56
CA THR A 70 -2.63 -55.97 1.98
C THR A 70 -1.18 -55.61 2.33
N ASN A 71 -0.99 -54.58 3.15
CA ASN A 71 0.04 -54.58 4.21
C ASN A 71 -0.26 -53.49 5.24
N ASP A 72 -0.73 -53.92 6.41
CA ASP A 72 -0.69 -53.14 7.64
C ASP A 72 0.77 -52.89 8.02
N GLN A 73 1.26 -51.70 7.72
CA GLN A 73 2.34 -51.09 8.47
C GLN A 73 1.83 -49.78 9.03
N SER A 74 1.64 -49.80 10.35
CA SER A 74 1.57 -48.61 11.20
C SER A 74 2.83 -47.77 10.97
N SER A 75 2.78 -46.93 9.95
CA SER A 75 3.67 -45.78 9.83
C SER A 75 2.98 -44.65 10.58
N SER A 76 3.56 -44.26 11.70
CA SER A 76 3.29 -42.93 12.25
C SER A 76 3.42 -41.93 11.10
N PRO A 77 2.52 -40.95 10.95
CA PRO A 77 2.65 -39.99 9.87
C PRO A 77 3.96 -39.23 10.11
N THR A 78 4.95 -39.47 9.26
CA THR A 78 6.14 -38.63 9.16
C THR A 78 5.62 -37.29 8.66
N ILE A 79 5.39 -36.33 9.56
CA ILE A 79 5.08 -34.97 9.14
C ILE A 79 6.36 -34.44 8.49
N SER A 80 6.39 -34.40 7.16
CA SER A 80 7.36 -33.59 6.44
C SER A 80 7.05 -32.12 6.76
N HIS A 81 7.61 -31.58 7.85
CA HIS A 81 7.51 -30.16 8.19
C HIS A 81 8.42 -29.34 7.27
N GLU A 82 8.05 -29.21 6.00
CA GLU A 82 8.67 -28.27 5.07
C GLU A 82 7.60 -27.82 4.05
N LYS A 83 7.19 -26.55 3.94
CA LYS A 83 7.57 -25.29 4.61
C LYS A 83 6.39 -24.31 4.47
N CYS A 84 5.96 -23.67 5.55
CA CYS A 84 4.99 -22.58 5.46
C CYS A 84 5.58 -21.40 4.66
N VAL A 85 4.87 -20.91 3.63
CA VAL A 85 5.28 -19.77 2.79
C VAL A 85 4.05 -19.01 2.30
N ARG A 86 3.71 -17.84 2.88
CA ARG A 86 2.85 -16.85 2.18
C ARG A 86 3.18 -15.41 2.53
N PHE A 87 3.78 -14.74 1.55
CA PHE A 87 3.40 -13.41 1.10
C PHE A 87 3.58 -13.40 -0.43
N GLY A 88 2.49 -13.38 -1.19
CA GLY A 88 2.45 -13.18 -2.66
C GLY A 88 2.79 -14.34 -3.61
N THR A 89 2.92 -15.59 -3.13
CA THR A 89 3.48 -16.77 -3.85
C THR A 89 2.85 -17.09 -5.23
N SER A 90 3.58 -17.62 -6.23
CA SER A 90 4.23 -18.96 -6.21
C SER A 90 5.76 -18.94 -6.29
N ALA A 91 6.41 -19.62 -5.32
CA ALA A 91 7.85 -19.77 -5.09
C ALA A 91 8.63 -18.46 -4.76
N ASN A 92 8.70 -18.13 -3.47
CA ASN A 92 9.58 -17.08 -2.91
C ASN A 92 11.08 -17.47 -3.03
N ASN A 93 11.57 -17.66 -4.25
CA ASN A 93 13.00 -17.83 -4.57
C ASN A 93 13.68 -16.49 -4.88
N ALA A 94 12.96 -15.36 -4.81
CA ALA A 94 13.57 -14.05 -4.88
C ALA A 94 14.18 -13.70 -3.52
N SER A 95 15.49 -13.91 -3.38
CA SER A 95 16.27 -13.31 -2.30
C SER A 95 16.68 -11.92 -2.75
N GLY A 96 16.38 -10.89 -1.97
CA GLY A 96 16.75 -9.53 -2.33
C GLY A 96 16.02 -8.49 -1.50
N THR A 97 16.17 -7.26 -1.92
CA THR A 97 15.55 -6.13 -1.23
C THR A 97 14.91 -5.18 -2.24
N ALA A 98 13.87 -4.47 -1.80
CA ALA A 98 13.18 -3.43 -2.56
C ALA A 98 13.11 -2.14 -1.73
N ARG A 99 12.79 -1.02 -2.40
CA ARG A 99 12.52 0.25 -1.73
C ARG A 99 11.02 0.45 -1.59
N ILE A 100 10.58 0.77 -0.37
CA ILE A 100 9.23 1.28 -0.14
C ILE A 100 9.27 2.77 0.16
N SER A 101 8.22 3.48 -0.24
CA SER A 101 7.90 4.79 0.30
C SER A 101 7.18 4.61 1.63
N LEU A 102 7.54 5.39 2.65
CA LEU A 102 6.79 5.46 3.90
C LEU A 102 5.47 6.24 3.72
N PHE A 103 5.33 7.04 2.67
CA PHE A 103 4.08 7.71 2.32
C PHE A 103 3.15 6.82 1.49
N SER A 104 1.85 7.11 1.54
CA SER A 104 0.82 6.45 0.73
C SER A 104 1.05 6.63 -0.78
N ASP A 105 0.57 5.69 -1.59
CA ASP A 105 0.75 5.71 -3.05
C ASP A 105 0.16 6.93 -3.75
N ASN A 106 -0.87 7.54 -3.16
CA ASN A 106 -1.53 8.72 -3.71
C ASN A 106 -0.97 10.03 -3.15
N ASP A 107 0.07 9.96 -2.32
CA ASP A 107 0.74 11.13 -1.77
C ASP A 107 1.90 11.57 -2.68
N TYR A 108 2.00 12.87 -2.95
CA TYR A 108 3.13 13.43 -3.71
C TYR A 108 4.47 13.23 -2.98
N ALA A 109 4.45 13.17 -1.65
CA ALA A 109 5.63 12.95 -0.81
C ALA A 109 6.28 11.57 -1.02
N ARG A 110 5.61 10.62 -1.69
CA ARG A 110 6.14 9.27 -1.96
C ARG A 110 7.47 9.24 -2.73
N TYR A 111 7.77 10.32 -3.45
CA TYR A 111 8.99 10.47 -4.22
C TYR A 111 10.16 11.09 -3.42
N ILE A 112 9.93 11.48 -2.17
CA ILE A 112 10.99 11.99 -1.30
C ILE A 112 11.92 10.83 -0.96
N HIS A 113 13.18 10.93 -1.40
CA HIS A 113 14.18 9.87 -1.23
C HIS A 113 14.43 9.51 0.24
N GLN A 114 14.46 10.51 1.13
CA GLN A 114 14.62 10.32 2.58
C GLN A 114 13.41 9.63 3.23
N GLY A 115 12.24 9.66 2.58
CA GLY A 115 11.04 8.96 3.01
C GLY A 115 10.97 7.52 2.50
N GLN A 116 12.08 6.97 1.98
CA GLN A 116 12.14 5.61 1.45
C GLN A 116 13.12 4.75 2.22
N ILE A 117 12.73 3.52 2.50
CA ILE A 117 13.56 2.54 3.22
C ILE A 117 13.73 1.27 2.39
N GLN A 118 14.84 0.58 2.61
CA GLN A 118 15.12 -0.73 2.01
C GLN A 118 14.44 -1.81 2.85
N VAL A 119 13.71 -2.72 2.21
CA VAL A 119 12.96 -3.81 2.86
C VAL A 119 13.16 -5.13 2.11
N PRO A 120 12.93 -6.29 2.75
CA PRO A 120 12.92 -7.58 2.06
C PRO A 120 11.90 -7.61 0.92
N ILE A 121 12.23 -8.28 -0.19
CA ILE A 121 11.39 -8.30 -1.39
C ILE A 121 10.04 -9.00 -1.13
N GLY A 122 10.01 -10.02 -0.27
CA GLY A 122 8.79 -10.70 0.14
C GLY A 122 7.84 -9.79 0.94
N PHE A 123 8.38 -8.93 1.81
CA PHE A 123 7.61 -7.90 2.51
C PHE A 123 7.00 -6.91 1.51
N TYR A 124 7.81 -6.43 0.55
CA TYR A 124 7.39 -5.48 -0.48
C TYR A 124 6.24 -6.00 -1.34
N ASN A 125 6.36 -7.22 -1.88
CA ASN A 125 5.37 -7.82 -2.78
C ASN A 125 4.11 -8.31 -2.05
N GLY A 126 4.20 -8.53 -0.73
CA GLY A 126 3.13 -9.06 0.09
C GLY A 126 2.49 -8.02 1.01
N VAL A 127 2.99 -7.96 2.25
CA VAL A 127 2.44 -7.13 3.34
C VAL A 127 2.22 -5.70 2.85
N TRP A 128 3.26 -5.10 2.24
CA TRP A 128 3.24 -3.69 1.91
C TRP A 128 2.20 -3.36 0.83
N GLN A 129 2.09 -4.18 -0.22
CA GLN A 129 1.02 -4.01 -1.21
C GLN A 129 -0.37 -4.10 -0.58
N GLN A 130 -0.55 -5.01 0.38
CA GLN A 130 -1.82 -5.17 1.08
C GLN A 130 -2.13 -3.97 1.98
N VAL A 131 -1.14 -3.43 2.69
CA VAL A 131 -1.27 -2.20 3.49
C VAL A 131 -1.68 -1.03 2.60
N LEU A 132 -1.00 -0.82 1.47
CA LEU A 132 -1.33 0.25 0.53
C LEU A 132 -2.72 0.08 -0.06
N SER A 133 -3.12 -1.16 -0.39
CA SER A 133 -4.48 -1.48 -0.83
C SER A 133 -5.53 -1.15 0.24
N LEU A 134 -5.26 -1.48 1.50
CA LEU A 134 -6.14 -1.19 2.63
C LEU A 134 -6.29 0.32 2.84
N VAL A 135 -5.18 1.06 2.86
CA VAL A 135 -5.18 2.53 2.98
C VAL A 135 -5.96 3.17 1.82
N ARG A 136 -5.79 2.70 0.58
CA ARG A 136 -6.58 3.17 -0.56
C ARG A 136 -8.08 2.98 -0.35
N GLN A 137 -8.50 1.81 0.12
CA GLN A 137 -9.91 1.53 0.42
C GLN A 137 -10.45 2.43 1.54
N TYR A 138 -9.66 2.65 2.61
CA TYR A 138 -10.03 3.59 3.67
C TYR A 138 -10.16 5.02 3.19
N VAL A 139 -9.26 5.50 2.34
CA VAL A 139 -9.37 6.85 1.75
C VAL A 139 -10.59 6.94 0.82
N GLN A 140 -10.89 5.92 0.02
CA GLN A 140 -12.08 5.92 -0.84
C GLN A 140 -13.38 5.97 -0.03
N HIS A 141 -13.44 5.25 1.08
CA HIS A 141 -14.62 5.14 1.93
C HIS A 141 -14.77 6.35 2.87
N TYR A 142 -13.76 6.64 3.70
CA TYR A 142 -13.78 7.73 4.70
C TYR A 142 -13.38 9.09 4.14
N LYS A 143 -12.99 9.16 2.86
CA LYS A 143 -12.62 10.38 2.08
C LYS A 143 -11.33 11.08 2.52
N ARG A 144 -11.03 11.12 3.81
CA ARG A 144 -9.82 11.72 4.36
C ARG A 144 -9.24 10.85 5.47
N LEU A 145 -7.92 10.75 5.47
CA LEU A 145 -7.13 9.99 6.42
C LEU A 145 -5.81 10.72 6.65
N LEU A 146 -5.31 10.72 7.89
CA LEU A 146 -3.91 11.02 8.17
C LEU A 146 -3.14 9.71 8.37
N MET A 147 -1.92 9.68 7.88
CA MET A 147 -1.03 8.54 7.99
C MET A 147 0.33 9.03 8.50
N TRP A 148 0.76 8.51 9.64
CA TRP A 148 2.14 8.55 10.08
C TRP A 148 2.76 7.17 9.92
N SER A 149 4.02 7.13 9.51
CA SER A 149 4.74 5.88 9.28
C SER A 149 6.23 6.12 9.43
N GLY A 150 6.95 5.05 9.74
CA GLY A 150 8.39 5.16 9.92
C GLY A 150 9.06 3.82 10.23
N PRO A 151 10.39 3.78 10.08
CA PRO A 151 11.20 2.64 10.49
C PRO A 151 11.26 2.51 12.01
N VAL A 152 11.50 1.28 12.47
CA VAL A 152 11.73 0.92 13.88
C VAL A 152 13.01 0.09 13.98
N TRP A 153 13.88 0.45 14.92
CA TRP A 153 15.07 -0.33 15.28
C TRP A 153 14.87 -0.84 16.71
N ASP A 154 14.64 -2.15 16.82
CA ASP A 154 14.47 -2.92 18.05
C ASP A 154 15.15 -4.28 17.82
N ARG A 155 16.48 -4.30 17.91
CA ARG A 155 17.30 -5.47 17.58
C ARG A 155 17.38 -6.45 18.74
N ASP A 156 17.39 -5.95 19.96
CA ASP A 156 17.41 -6.77 21.17
C ASP A 156 16.01 -7.30 21.55
N ASN A 157 14.96 -6.81 20.89
CA ASN A 157 13.56 -7.25 21.03
C ASN A 157 13.03 -6.95 22.44
N ASP A 158 13.47 -5.85 23.04
CA ASP A 158 13.01 -5.39 24.36
C ASP A 158 11.76 -4.49 24.26
N GLY A 159 11.36 -4.12 23.03
CA GLY A 159 10.20 -3.27 22.75
C GLY A 159 10.47 -1.78 22.96
N LEU A 160 11.73 -1.38 23.10
CA LEU A 160 12.19 0.00 23.24
C LEU A 160 13.01 0.41 22.02
N ALA A 161 13.14 1.72 21.82
CA ALA A 161 13.98 2.25 20.77
C ALA A 161 15.46 1.96 21.05
N ASP A 162 16.13 1.30 20.10
CA ASP A 162 17.56 1.11 20.13
C ASP A 162 18.33 2.45 20.19
N PRO A 163 19.40 2.57 21.00
CA PRO A 163 20.26 3.75 20.99
C PRO A 163 20.87 4.02 19.60
N PRO A 164 21.14 5.29 19.25
CA PRO A 164 21.81 5.61 17.99
C PRO A 164 23.14 4.86 17.80
N ASP A 165 23.85 4.60 18.90
CA ASP A 165 25.16 3.93 18.91
C ASP A 165 25.10 2.42 18.62
N THR A 166 23.96 1.74 18.84
CA THR A 166 23.77 0.34 18.38
C THR A 166 23.43 0.28 16.89
N ALA A 167 22.87 1.36 16.33
CA ALA A 167 22.78 1.58 14.88
C ALA A 167 24.12 2.11 14.27
N ALA A 168 25.01 2.63 15.10
CA ALA A 168 26.25 3.29 14.72
C ALA A 168 27.51 2.68 15.36
N THR A 169 27.66 1.34 15.33
CA THR A 169 29.02 0.75 15.25
C THR A 169 29.62 0.94 13.85
N ALA A 170 29.31 2.07 13.21
CA ALA A 170 30.00 2.59 12.04
C ALA A 170 31.29 3.28 12.51
N ALA A 171 32.19 2.49 13.10
CA ALA A 171 33.58 2.88 13.25
C ALA A 171 34.30 2.97 11.87
N ASP A 172 33.66 2.51 10.78
CA ASP A 172 34.30 2.35 9.46
C ASP A 172 33.46 2.86 8.27
N GLY A 173 32.48 3.76 8.48
CA GLY A 173 31.65 4.30 7.38
C GLY A 173 30.66 3.28 6.78
N ALA A 174 30.30 2.25 7.55
CA ALA A 174 29.25 1.30 7.18
C ALA A 174 27.86 1.94 7.27
N ASP A 175 26.96 1.55 6.36
CA ASP A 175 25.54 1.94 6.41
C ASP A 175 24.90 1.53 7.75
N PRO A 176 23.98 2.35 8.30
CA PRO A 176 23.23 1.96 9.48
C PRO A 176 22.47 0.66 9.20
N PRO A 177 22.27 -0.19 10.21
CA PRO A 177 21.59 -1.45 10.00
C PRO A 177 20.16 -1.23 9.50
N PRO A 178 19.62 -2.20 8.73
CA PRO A 178 18.23 -2.12 8.29
C PRO A 178 17.29 -2.09 9.50
N PRO A 179 16.15 -1.39 9.39
CA PRO A 179 15.13 -1.43 10.43
C PRO A 179 14.59 -2.85 10.64
N SER A 180 14.15 -3.13 11.86
CA SER A 180 13.52 -4.38 12.27
C SER A 180 12.04 -4.43 11.85
N HIS A 181 11.35 -3.28 11.99
CA HIS A 181 9.93 -3.14 11.71
C HIS A 181 9.65 -1.82 10.96
N VAL A 182 8.44 -1.70 10.42
CA VAL A 182 7.85 -0.43 10.00
C VAL A 182 6.57 -0.23 10.78
N PHE A 183 6.38 0.97 11.35
CA PHE A 183 5.13 1.33 11.99
C PHE A 183 4.22 2.11 11.04
N LEU A 184 2.92 2.03 11.31
CA LEU A 184 1.91 2.89 10.69
C LEU A 184 0.91 3.31 11.76
N ILE A 185 0.50 4.57 11.74
CA ILE A 185 -0.60 5.12 12.53
C ILE A 185 -1.53 5.81 11.56
N LEU A 186 -2.75 5.30 11.46
CA LEU A 186 -3.83 5.88 10.69
C LEU A 186 -4.75 6.63 11.65
N VAL A 187 -5.16 7.83 11.25
CA VAL A 187 -6.08 8.66 12.02
C VAL A 187 -7.20 9.13 11.12
N ARG A 188 -8.45 8.97 11.58
CA ARG A 188 -9.63 9.49 10.89
C ARG A 188 -10.60 10.16 11.84
N CYS A 189 -11.43 11.03 11.27
CA CYS A 189 -12.63 11.58 11.88
C CYS A 189 -13.87 10.86 11.30
N PRO A 190 -15.05 10.96 11.95
CA PRO A 190 -16.26 10.27 11.48
C PRO A 190 -16.79 10.73 10.11
N GLY A 191 -16.40 11.93 9.64
CA GLY A 191 -16.80 12.44 8.33
C GLY A 191 -15.90 13.57 7.82
N THR A 192 -16.04 13.95 6.55
CA THR A 192 -15.22 14.98 5.88
C THR A 192 -15.37 16.37 6.50
N GLU A 193 -16.57 16.71 6.93
CA GLU A 193 -16.88 18.01 7.56
C GLU A 193 -16.37 18.10 9.01
N GLN A 194 -15.88 16.99 9.57
CA GLN A 194 -15.41 16.92 10.96
C GLN A 194 -13.89 17.08 11.09
N TRP A 195 -13.26 17.66 10.08
CA TRP A 195 -11.84 18.02 10.13
C TRP A 195 -11.68 19.51 10.42
N ASP A 196 -10.55 19.92 11.00
CA ASP A 196 -10.20 21.34 11.05
C ASP A 196 -10.05 21.91 9.63
N ALA A 197 -10.05 23.23 9.52
CA ALA A 197 -9.98 23.93 8.24
C ALA A 197 -8.77 23.52 7.38
N ARG A 198 -7.69 23.01 7.99
CA ARG A 198 -6.49 22.55 7.28
C ARG A 198 -6.40 21.03 7.14
N GLY A 199 -7.33 20.25 7.70
CA GLY A 199 -7.35 18.80 7.58
C GLY A 199 -6.29 18.04 8.36
N ARG A 200 -5.77 18.64 9.44
CA ARG A 200 -4.70 18.15 10.31
C ARG A 200 -5.21 17.43 11.56
N TRP A 201 -6.45 17.66 11.98
CA TRP A 201 -7.09 16.96 13.11
C TRP A 201 -8.60 17.04 13.03
N CYS A 202 -9.31 16.34 13.91
CA CYS A 202 -10.76 16.41 13.97
C CYS A 202 -11.23 17.71 14.64
N SER A 203 -12.25 18.36 14.08
CA SER A 203 -12.85 19.56 14.68
C SER A 203 -13.39 19.30 16.09
N GLN A 204 -13.81 18.06 16.35
CA GLN A 204 -14.08 17.49 17.67
C GLN A 204 -13.03 16.41 17.97
N PRO A 205 -11.97 16.73 18.74
CA PRO A 205 -10.88 15.81 19.03
C PRO A 205 -11.33 14.49 19.66
N GLU A 206 -12.40 14.49 20.45
CA GLU A 206 -13.02 13.31 21.07
C GLU A 206 -13.52 12.26 20.06
N ASN A 207 -13.79 12.69 18.82
CA ASN A 207 -14.23 11.81 17.73
C ASN A 207 -13.06 11.22 16.92
N THR A 208 -11.82 11.52 17.32
CA THR A 208 -10.63 10.96 16.67
C THR A 208 -10.61 9.44 16.87
N THR A 209 -10.46 8.71 15.77
CA THR A 209 -10.26 7.26 15.81
C THR A 209 -8.93 6.91 15.17
N THR A 210 -8.23 5.96 15.78
CA THR A 210 -6.90 5.55 15.37
C THR A 210 -6.87 4.07 15.01
N LEU A 211 -5.96 3.70 14.11
CA LEU A 211 -5.64 2.31 13.79
C LEU A 211 -4.15 2.24 13.50
N SER A 212 -3.42 1.41 14.24
CA SER A 212 -1.96 1.40 14.20
C SER A 212 -1.39 -0.01 14.13
N PHE A 213 -0.22 -0.12 13.50
CA PHE A 213 0.46 -1.37 13.20
C PHE A 213 1.96 -1.25 13.46
N VAL A 214 2.59 -2.35 13.88
CA VAL A 214 4.04 -2.53 13.88
C VAL A 214 4.34 -3.79 13.08
N LEU A 215 4.83 -3.63 11.86
CA LEU A 215 4.96 -4.71 10.89
C LEU A 215 6.41 -5.18 10.80
N PRO A 216 6.69 -6.48 11.05
CA PRO A 216 8.04 -7.02 10.93
C PRO A 216 8.52 -6.98 9.48
N LEU A 217 9.76 -6.54 9.28
CA LEU A 217 10.41 -6.55 7.97
C LEU A 217 11.06 -7.91 7.71
N VAL A 218 10.22 -8.89 7.38
CA VAL A 218 10.62 -10.28 7.13
C VAL A 218 10.36 -10.70 5.68
N GLU A 219 11.18 -11.62 5.17
CA GLU A 219 11.04 -12.13 3.79
C GLU A 219 9.83 -13.04 3.61
N ARG A 220 9.37 -13.71 4.68
CA ARG A 220 8.25 -14.64 4.65
C ARG A 220 7.52 -14.66 5.98
N ASP A 221 6.21 -14.83 5.93
CA ASP A 221 5.44 -15.20 7.11
C ASP A 221 5.60 -16.70 7.39
N LEU A 222 6.06 -17.02 8.60
CA LEU A 222 6.20 -18.40 9.08
C LEU A 222 4.89 -18.93 9.67
N ASN A 223 3.90 -18.06 9.90
CA ASN A 223 2.61 -18.40 10.51
C ASN A 223 1.50 -18.71 9.50
N CYS A 224 1.79 -18.64 8.20
CA CYS A 224 0.86 -18.99 7.11
C CYS A 224 -0.40 -18.13 7.05
N LEU A 225 -0.34 -16.91 7.58
CA LEU A 225 -1.45 -15.97 7.59
C LEU A 225 -1.66 -15.38 6.20
N PHE A 226 -2.93 -15.10 5.88
CA PHE A 226 -3.22 -14.24 4.74
C PHE A 226 -2.76 -12.81 5.02
N PRO A 227 -2.37 -12.02 4.00
CA PRO A 227 -1.85 -10.67 4.21
C PRO A 227 -2.70 -9.76 5.11
N VAL A 228 -4.03 -9.79 4.95
CA VAL A 228 -4.94 -8.99 5.78
C VAL A 228 -4.97 -9.47 7.23
N GLU A 229 -4.98 -10.79 7.44
CA GLU A 229 -4.93 -11.37 8.78
C GLU A 229 -3.59 -11.07 9.46
N TYR A 230 -2.48 -11.20 8.73
CA TYR A 230 -1.16 -10.82 9.22
C TYR A 230 -1.13 -9.38 9.67
N ILE A 231 -1.60 -8.43 8.85
CA ILE A 231 -1.67 -7.01 9.22
C ILE A 231 -2.49 -6.81 10.49
N PHE A 232 -3.65 -7.45 10.59
CA PHE A 232 -4.50 -7.38 11.77
C PHE A 232 -3.81 -7.92 13.03
N ARG A 233 -3.12 -9.06 12.94
CA ARG A 233 -2.36 -9.66 14.05
C ARG A 233 -1.19 -8.79 14.53
N HIS A 234 -0.73 -7.86 13.71
CA HIS A 234 0.34 -6.91 14.01
C HIS A 234 -0.20 -5.51 14.31
N THR A 235 -1.48 -5.39 14.66
CA THR A 235 -2.00 -4.16 15.26
C THR A 235 -1.29 -3.90 16.60
N ALA A 236 -1.01 -2.63 16.87
CA ALA A 236 -0.33 -2.19 18.08
C ALA A 236 -1.01 -0.94 18.63
N ARG A 237 -0.80 -0.64 19.92
CA ARG A 237 -1.19 0.66 20.48
C ARG A 237 -0.22 1.71 19.95
N ILE A 238 -0.67 2.96 19.88
CA ILE A 238 0.25 4.07 19.58
C ILE A 238 1.33 4.16 20.66
N ARG A 239 1.00 3.83 21.91
CA ARG A 239 1.98 3.75 22.99
C ARG A 239 3.10 2.74 22.74
N ASP A 240 2.83 1.63 22.06
CA ASP A 240 3.87 0.64 21.73
C ASP A 240 4.83 1.24 20.68
N ILE A 241 4.30 1.97 19.71
CA ILE A 241 5.09 2.68 18.70
C ILE A 241 5.94 3.79 19.34
N GLU A 242 5.41 4.50 20.33
CA GLU A 242 6.19 5.50 21.09
C GLU A 242 7.38 4.90 21.81
N LEU A 243 7.19 3.74 22.45
CA LEU A 243 8.28 3.02 23.12
C LEU A 243 9.35 2.58 22.11
N LEU A 244 8.93 2.00 20.99
CA LEU A 244 9.79 1.50 19.91
C LEU A 244 10.54 2.59 19.13
N THR A 245 10.10 3.85 19.20
CA THR A 245 10.67 4.93 18.37
C THR A 245 11.18 6.12 19.17
N GLY A 246 10.86 6.21 20.46
CA GLY A 246 11.16 7.38 21.29
C GLY A 246 10.33 8.62 20.96
N ASN A 247 9.36 8.53 20.05
CA ASN A 247 8.46 9.64 19.70
C ASN A 247 7.27 9.74 20.67
N GLU A 248 6.52 10.84 20.58
CA GLU A 248 5.27 11.04 21.30
C GLU A 248 4.19 11.65 20.38
N TRP A 249 2.99 11.08 20.38
CA TRP A 249 1.85 11.58 19.59
C TRP A 249 0.79 12.26 20.47
N PHE A 250 -0.05 13.09 19.84
CA PHE A 250 -1.13 13.86 20.50
C PHE A 250 -0.63 14.73 21.66
N THR A 251 0.48 15.43 21.42
CA THR A 251 1.18 16.25 22.43
C THR A 251 0.61 17.65 22.60
N ASP A 252 -0.08 18.18 21.58
CA ASP A 252 -0.75 19.47 21.65
C ASP A 252 -1.90 19.41 22.66
N ARG A 253 -1.74 20.08 23.81
CA ARG A 253 -2.69 20.06 24.92
C ARG A 253 -3.89 20.99 24.74
N GLU A 254 -3.81 21.93 23.80
CA GLU A 254 -4.97 22.75 23.44
C GLU A 254 -5.96 21.94 22.59
N ILE A 255 -5.46 20.99 21.79
CA ILE A 255 -6.27 20.12 20.94
C ILE A 255 -6.62 18.81 21.66
N TYR A 256 -5.64 18.17 22.29
CA TYR A 256 -5.77 16.87 22.96
C TYR A 256 -5.46 17.01 24.45
N PRO A 257 -6.48 17.27 25.30
CA PRO A 257 -6.35 17.20 26.75
C PRO A 257 -5.73 15.87 27.19
N LEU A 258 -5.07 15.86 28.36
CA LEU A 258 -4.25 14.73 28.80
C LEU A 258 -5.01 13.40 28.78
N GLU A 259 -6.23 13.38 29.31
CA GLU A 259 -7.07 12.18 29.38
C GLU A 259 -7.40 11.63 28.00
N LEU A 260 -7.77 12.52 27.06
CA LEU A 260 -8.06 12.14 25.67
C LEU A 260 -6.80 11.62 24.97
N ALA A 261 -5.66 12.30 25.13
CA ALA A 261 -4.40 11.87 24.53
C ALA A 261 -3.99 10.48 25.06
N LEU A 262 -4.10 10.24 26.37
CA LEU A 262 -3.81 8.93 26.96
C LEU A 262 -4.76 7.86 26.41
N GLN A 263 -6.06 8.14 26.34
CA GLN A 263 -7.05 7.22 25.77
C GLN A 263 -6.69 6.84 24.34
N LEU A 264 -6.39 7.82 23.48
CA LEU A 264 -5.99 7.58 22.09
C LEU A 264 -4.69 6.79 21.98
N ARG A 265 -3.72 7.05 22.87
CA ARG A 265 -2.40 6.39 22.85
C ARG A 265 -2.45 4.95 23.33
N THR A 266 -3.32 4.64 24.29
CA THR A 266 -3.42 3.30 24.89
C THR A 266 -4.52 2.44 24.30
N TYR A 267 -5.32 2.97 23.37
CA TYR A 267 -6.39 2.24 22.70
C TYR A 267 -5.84 1.01 21.93
N ILE A 268 -6.49 -0.14 22.12
CA ILE A 268 -6.15 -1.40 21.44
C ILE A 268 -7.19 -1.63 20.33
N ASN A 269 -6.71 -1.88 19.12
CA ASN A 269 -7.55 -2.18 17.99
C ASN A 269 -7.93 -3.67 17.99
N GLU A 270 -9.20 -3.98 18.22
CA GLU A 270 -9.69 -5.37 18.19
C GLU A 270 -10.14 -5.82 16.79
N GLN A 271 -10.19 -4.89 15.84
CA GLN A 271 -10.52 -5.16 14.44
C GLN A 271 -9.91 -4.08 13.54
N LEU A 272 -9.74 -4.41 12.27
CA LEU A 272 -9.55 -3.41 11.22
C LEU A 272 -10.83 -2.59 11.06
N TRP A 273 -10.72 -1.34 10.60
CA TRP A 273 -11.92 -0.53 10.36
C TRP A 273 -12.81 -1.15 9.29
N GLN A 274 -14.12 -1.16 9.56
CA GLN A 274 -15.14 -1.75 8.70
C GLN A 274 -15.47 -0.83 7.53
N LEU A 275 -15.40 -1.36 6.31
CA LEU A 275 -15.83 -0.69 5.10
C LEU A 275 -17.32 -0.96 4.90
N GLU A 276 -18.18 -0.25 5.63
CA GLU A 276 -19.62 -0.41 5.44
C GLU A 276 -20.02 0.11 4.05
N LEU A 277 -20.95 -0.57 3.37
CA LEU A 277 -21.55 -0.01 2.17
C LEU A 277 -22.42 1.17 2.60
N THR A 278 -22.00 2.39 2.29
CA THR A 278 -22.90 3.55 2.32
C THR A 278 -24.07 3.23 1.40
N LYS A 279 -25.26 3.03 1.99
CA LYS A 279 -26.51 2.86 1.27
C LYS A 279 -26.86 4.10 0.44
#